data_AF-A0A3D4AE40-F1
#
_entry.id   AF-A0A3D4AE40-F1
#
_cell.length_a   1.000
_cell.length_b   1.000
_cell.length_c   1.000
_cell.angle_alpha   90.00
_cell.angle_beta   90.00
_cell.angle_gamma   90.00
#
_symmetry.space_group_name_H-M   'P 1'
#
loop_
_entity.id
_entity.type
_entity.pdbx_description
1 polymer ?
#
loop_
_entity_poly.entity_id
_entity_poly.type
_entity_poly.pdbx_seq_one_letter_code
_entity_poly.pdbx_strand_id
1 'polypeptide(L)'
;MITSILLLIIGVLFKVIPPKEINSFYGYRTSASMKNNKTWKFANNYSAMWLVRLSLLLSIISIAIFAYNDSFKTTESIALPFIIVALVVVIVRTERALVKYADKIERGEE
;
A
#
# COMPACT_ATOMS: atom_id res chain seq x y z
N MET A 1 5.50 -8.76 -13.55
CA MET A 1 4.48 -9.82 -13.33
C MET A 1 4.67 -10.51 -11.98
N ILE A 2 5.78 -11.22 -11.76
CA ILE A 2 6.03 -11.89 -10.45
C ILE A 2 6.13 -10.83 -9.35
N THR A 3 6.82 -9.73 -9.62
CA THR A 3 6.98 -8.60 -8.69
C THR A 3 5.63 -7.96 -8.30
N SER A 4 4.74 -7.73 -9.27
CA SER A 4 3.42 -7.15 -9.04
C SER A 4 2.47 -8.11 -8.31
N ILE A 5 2.51 -9.40 -8.64
CA ILE A 5 1.73 -10.44 -7.93
C ILE A 5 2.22 -10.60 -6.49
N LEU A 6 3.53 -10.62 -6.27
CA LEU A 6 4.09 -10.68 -4.91
C LEU A 6 3.64 -9.48 -4.08
N LEU A 7 3.67 -8.28 -4.68
CA LEU A 7 3.20 -7.07 -4.01
C LEU A 7 1.69 -7.14 -3.67
N LEU A 8 0.88 -7.76 -4.54
CA LEU A 8 -0.54 -8.00 -4.29
C LEU A 8 -0.76 -8.94 -3.10
N ILE A 9 -0.01 -10.04 -3.05
CA ILE A 9 -0.06 -10.98 -1.92
C ILE A 9 0.30 -10.27 -0.61
N ILE A 10 1.37 -9.47 -0.61
CA ILE A 10 1.78 -8.67 0.56
C ILE A 10 0.69 -7.69 0.97
N GLY A 11 0.09 -6.98 0.00
CA GLY A 11 -1.01 -6.06 0.27
C GLY A 11 -2.23 -6.74 0.89
N VAL A 12 -2.61 -7.91 0.38
CA VAL A 12 -3.72 -8.70 0.92
C VAL A 12 -3.38 -9.20 2.32
N LEU A 13 -2.16 -9.69 2.55
CA LEU A 13 -1.70 -10.11 3.87
C LEU A 13 -1.83 -8.97 4.90
N PHE A 14 -1.37 -7.78 4.55
CA PHE A 14 -1.45 -6.61 5.43
C PHE A 14 -2.90 -6.14 5.67
N LYS A 15 -3.79 -6.41 4.73
CA LYS A 15 -5.22 -6.11 4.88
C LYS A 15 -5.96 -7.14 5.75
N VAL A 16 -5.57 -8.41 5.66
CA VAL A 16 -6.20 -9.51 6.43
C VAL A 16 -5.63 -9.58 7.84
N ILE A 17 -4.33 -9.35 8.00
CA ILE A 17 -3.61 -9.40 9.29
C ILE A 17 -2.97 -8.03 9.56
N PRO A 18 -3.77 -6.98 9.77
CA PRO A 18 -3.22 -5.67 10.10
C PRO A 18 -2.59 -5.68 11.50
N PRO A 19 -1.52 -4.90 11.74
CA PRO A 19 -0.95 -4.75 13.06
C PRO A 19 -1.96 -4.09 14.00
N LYS A 20 -2.34 -4.81 15.05
CA LYS A 20 -3.37 -4.38 16.00
C LYS A 20 -2.90 -3.26 16.93
N GLU A 21 -1.62 -3.29 17.27
CA GLU A 21 -0.97 -2.38 18.21
C GLU A 21 0.29 -1.79 17.57
N ILE A 22 0.64 -0.59 18.05
CA ILE A 22 1.87 0.09 17.66
C ILE A 22 3.04 -0.80 18.06
N ASN A 23 3.80 -1.24 17.06
CA ASN A 23 4.99 -2.05 17.27
C ASN A 23 6.10 -1.61 16.33
N SER A 24 7.35 -1.91 16.71
CA SER A 24 8.53 -1.54 15.93
C SER A 24 8.88 -2.55 14.83
N PHE A 25 8.21 -3.71 14.76
CA PHE A 25 8.58 -4.80 13.86
C PHE A 25 7.91 -4.71 12.49
N TYR A 26 6.59 -4.47 12.43
CA TYR A 26 5.83 -4.40 11.18
C TYR A 26 4.68 -3.40 11.22
N GLY A 27 4.35 -2.84 10.05
CA GLY A 27 3.28 -1.87 9.86
C GLY A 27 3.75 -0.57 9.22
N TYR A 28 2.79 0.33 9.01
CA TYR A 28 2.98 1.66 8.44
C TYR A 28 3.49 2.63 9.52
N ARG A 29 4.82 2.73 9.63
CA ARG A 29 5.55 3.36 10.76
C ARG A 29 6.04 4.77 10.45
N THR A 30 5.13 5.69 10.14
CA THR A 30 5.46 7.13 10.12
C THR A 30 5.18 7.75 11.48
N SER A 31 5.88 8.85 11.82
CA SER A 31 5.70 9.53 13.11
C SER A 31 4.24 9.95 13.36
N ALA A 32 3.52 10.33 12.29
CA ALA A 32 2.10 10.64 12.36
C ALA A 32 1.24 9.39 12.66
N SER A 33 1.58 8.24 12.09
CA SER A 33 0.82 6.99 12.27
C SER A 33 0.94 6.47 13.69
N MET A 34 2.14 6.58 14.27
CA MET A 34 2.46 6.06 15.61
C MET A 34 2.02 6.97 16.77
N LYS A 35 1.33 8.10 16.50
CA LYS A 35 0.89 9.04 17.55
C LYS A 35 -0.08 8.40 18.56
N ASN A 36 -1.02 7.58 18.09
CA ASN A 36 -1.94 6.83 18.94
C ASN A 36 -2.51 5.59 18.23
N ASN A 37 -3.24 4.75 18.97
CA ASN A 37 -3.82 3.51 18.41
C ASN A 37 -4.87 3.75 17.31
N LYS A 38 -5.61 4.88 17.32
CA LYS A 38 -6.58 5.20 16.26
C LYS A 38 -5.85 5.52 14.96
N THR A 39 -4.87 6.42 15.00
CA THR A 39 -4.05 6.80 13.83
C THR A 39 -3.27 5.62 13.27
N TRP A 40 -2.75 4.75 14.15
CA TRP A 40 -2.04 3.54 13.76
C TRP A 40 -2.93 2.58 12.97
N LYS A 41 -4.12 2.26 13.51
CA LYS A 41 -5.08 1.37 12.84
C LYS A 41 -5.55 1.96 11.52
N PHE A 42 -5.83 3.27 11.50
CA PHE A 42 -6.23 3.97 10.28
C PHE A 42 -5.16 3.89 9.19
N ALA A 43 -3.92 4.26 9.51
CA ALA A 43 -2.83 4.29 8.53
C ALA A 43 -2.52 2.91 7.96
N ASN A 44 -2.49 1.87 8.80
CA ASN A 44 -2.25 0.49 8.38
C ASN A 44 -3.38 -0.04 7.48
N ASN A 45 -4.65 0.18 7.86
CA ASN A 45 -5.78 -0.23 7.03
C ASN A 45 -5.85 0.54 5.69
N TYR A 46 -5.61 1.85 5.73
CA TYR A 46 -5.68 2.71 4.56
C TYR A 46 -4.56 2.39 3.56
N SER A 47 -3.33 2.25 4.05
CA SER A 47 -2.18 1.87 3.20
C SER A 47 -2.35 0.47 2.61
N ALA A 48 -2.79 -0.52 3.39
CA ALA A 48 -3.06 -1.88 2.89
C ALA A 48 -4.15 -1.88 1.80
N MET A 49 -5.22 -1.09 1.98
CA MET A 49 -6.27 -0.95 0.97
C MET A 49 -5.74 -0.38 -0.35
N TRP A 50 -4.94 0.70 -0.31
CA TRP A 50 -4.35 1.28 -1.53
C TRP A 50 -3.32 0.36 -2.16
N LEU A 51 -2.51 -0.32 -1.35
CA LEU A 51 -1.53 -1.28 -1.81
C LEU A 51 -2.20 -2.42 -2.59
N VAL A 52 -3.29 -3.01 -2.07
CA VAL A 52 -4.07 -4.03 -2.79
C VAL A 52 -4.63 -3.49 -4.10
N ARG A 53 -5.24 -2.30 -4.11
CA ARG A 53 -5.85 -1.73 -5.31
C ARG A 53 -4.83 -1.49 -6.42
N LEU A 54 -3.69 -0.89 -6.09
CA LEU A 54 -2.65 -0.57 -7.08
C LEU A 54 -1.91 -1.82 -7.54
N SER A 55 -1.57 -2.74 -6.63
CA SER A 55 -0.92 -4.00 -7.00
C SER A 55 -1.82 -4.91 -7.85
N LEU A 56 -3.14 -4.92 -7.61
CA LEU A 56 -4.10 -5.63 -8.47
C LEU A 56 -4.10 -5.05 -9.89
N LEU A 57 -4.19 -3.72 -10.00
CA LEU A 57 -4.13 -3.03 -11.29
C LEU A 57 -2.82 -3.33 -12.03
N LEU A 58 -1.68 -3.23 -11.33
CA LEU A 58 -0.37 -3.52 -11.91
C LEU A 58 -0.20 -4.99 -12.32
N SER A 59 -0.82 -5.92 -11.58
CA SER A 59 -0.82 -7.34 -11.92
C SER A 59 -1.58 -7.58 -13.23
N ILE A 60 -2.77 -6.98 -13.39
CA ILE A 60 -3.56 -7.07 -14.63
C ILE A 60 -2.78 -6.50 -15.82
N ILE A 61 -2.17 -5.32 -15.67
CA ILE A 61 -1.35 -4.69 -16.72
C ILE A 61 -0.14 -5.57 -17.07
N SER A 62 0.54 -6.13 -16.06
CA SER A 62 1.70 -7.00 -16.28
C SER A 62 1.33 -8.26 -17.06
N ILE A 63 0.18 -8.87 -16.76
CA ILE A 63 -0.33 -10.06 -17.47
C ILE A 63 -0.65 -9.70 -18.92
N ALA A 64 -1.28 -8.55 -19.16
CA ALA A 64 -1.59 -8.09 -20.52
C ALA A 64 -0.33 -7.83 -21.36
N ILE A 65 0.70 -7.20 -20.79
CA ILE A 65 2.00 -6.97 -21.46
C ILE A 65 2.69 -8.29 -21.79
N PHE A 66 2.65 -9.24 -20.85
CA PHE A 66 3.23 -10.57 -21.03
C PHE A 66 2.53 -11.33 -22.16
N ALA A 67 1.19 -11.32 -22.18
CA ALA A 67 0.40 -11.96 -23.23
C ALA A 67 0.68 -11.43 -24.64
N TYR A 68 1.14 -10.17 -24.77
CA TYR A 68 1.48 -9.57 -26.06
C TYR A 68 2.94 -9.81 -26.48
N ASN A 69 3.90 -9.73 -25.56
CA ASN A 69 5.33 -9.77 -25.89
C ASN A 69 6.02 -11.12 -25.63
N ASP A 70 5.38 -12.04 -24.89
CA ASP A 70 5.90 -13.35 -24.41
C ASP A 70 7.31 -13.30 -23.73
N SER A 71 7.78 -12.09 -23.40
CA SER A 71 9.08 -11.86 -22.78
C SER A 71 8.90 -11.48 -21.33
N PHE A 72 9.28 -12.41 -20.45
CA PHE A 72 9.33 -12.18 -18.99
C PHE A 72 10.24 -11.00 -18.65
N LYS A 73 11.45 -10.96 -19.23
CA LYS A 73 12.43 -9.90 -18.94
C LYS A 73 11.89 -8.51 -19.30
N THR A 74 11.28 -8.39 -20.48
CA THR A 74 10.69 -7.12 -20.93
C THR A 74 9.55 -6.69 -20.02
N THR A 75 8.67 -7.63 -19.65
CA THR A 75 7.52 -7.36 -18.77
C THR A 75 7.96 -6.87 -17.39
N GLU A 76 8.96 -7.50 -16.77
CA GLU A 76 9.45 -7.08 -15.45
C GLU A 76 10.17 -5.73 -15.50
N SER A 77 11.01 -5.48 -16.50
CA SER A 77 11.70 -4.19 -16.67
C SER A 77 10.72 -3.03 -16.82
N ILE A 78 9.60 -3.24 -17.50
CA ILE A 78 8.53 -2.23 -17.62
C ILE A 78 7.78 -2.07 -16.29
N ALA A 79 7.46 -3.17 -15.59
CA ALA A 79 6.64 -3.13 -14.38
C ALA A 79 7.33 -2.43 -13.18
N LEU A 80 8.65 -2.56 -13.05
CA LEU A 80 9.41 -2.06 -11.90
C LEU A 80 9.24 -0.54 -11.65
N PRO A 81 9.42 0.36 -12.64
CA PRO A 81 9.17 1.78 -12.45
C PRO A 81 7.74 2.09 -11.97
N PHE A 82 6.72 1.41 -12.52
CA PHE A 82 5.34 1.60 -12.10
C PHE A 82 5.07 1.13 -10.67
N ILE A 83 5.75 0.08 -10.21
CA ILE A 83 5.69 -0.35 -8.81
C ILE A 83 6.24 0.74 -7.88
N ILE A 84 7.38 1.34 -8.22
CA ILE A 84 7.97 2.43 -7.42
C ILE A 84 7.01 3.61 -7.33
N VAL A 85 6.45 4.04 -8.47
CA VAL A 85 5.44 5.11 -8.52
C VAL A 85 4.22 4.75 -7.68
N ALA A 86 3.72 3.52 -7.79
CA ALA A 86 2.58 3.06 -7.00
C ALA A 86 2.87 3.12 -5.49
N LEU A 87 4.05 2.70 -5.03
CA LEU A 87 4.43 2.79 -3.62
C LEU A 87 4.50 4.24 -3.13
N VAL A 88 5.05 5.16 -3.93
CA VAL A 88 5.03 6.60 -3.62
C VAL A 88 3.59 7.10 -3.51
N VAL A 89 2.71 6.70 -4.43
CA VAL A 89 1.28 7.05 -4.37
C VAL A 89 0.64 6.51 -3.09
N VAL A 90 0.90 5.26 -2.69
CA VAL A 90 0.39 4.70 -1.42
C VAL A 90 0.83 5.57 -0.24
N ILE A 91 2.10 5.93 -0.16
CA ILE A 91 2.65 6.75 0.93
C ILE A 91 1.97 8.12 0.96
N VAL A 92 2.00 8.86 -0.17
CA VAL A 92 1.43 10.21 -0.24
C VAL A 92 -0.07 10.22 0.06
N ARG A 93 -0.82 9.23 -0.45
CA ARG A 93 -2.26 9.11 -0.18
C ARG A 93 -2.52 8.78 1.28
N THR A 94 -1.71 7.91 1.88
CA THR A 94 -1.84 7.52 3.29
C THR A 94 -1.52 8.69 4.21
N GLU A 95 -0.40 9.39 4.02
CA GLU A 95 -0.05 10.56 4.83
C GLU A 95 -1.11 11.67 4.75
N ARG A 96 -1.59 11.99 3.53
CA ARG A 96 -2.65 13.01 3.36
C ARG A 96 -3.96 12.61 4.04
N ALA A 97 -4.33 11.34 3.99
CA ALA A 97 -5.54 10.86 4.65
C ALA A 97 -5.36 10.82 6.18
N LEU A 98 -4.16 10.47 6.63
CA LEU A 98 -3.79 10.36 8.04
C LEU A 98 -3.78 11.71 8.75
N VAL A 99 -3.25 12.76 8.11
CA VAL A 99 -3.30 14.12 8.66
C VAL A 99 -4.76 14.55 8.87
N LYS A 100 -5.61 14.41 7.84
CA LYS A 100 -7.04 14.73 7.95
C LYS A 100 -7.76 13.92 9.02
N TYR A 101 -7.35 12.67 9.21
CA TYR A 101 -7.89 11.79 10.25
C TYR A 101 -7.48 12.25 11.65
N ALA A 102 -6.20 12.63 11.82
CA ALA A 102 -5.70 13.17 13.08
C ALA A 102 -6.43 14.47 13.45
N ASP A 103 -6.65 15.37 12.50
CA ASP A 103 -7.39 16.63 12.70
C ASP A 103 -8.85 16.40 13.14
N LYS A 104 -9.47 15.28 12.74
CA LYS A 104 -10.81 14.89 13.20
C LYS A 104 -10.82 14.40 14.64
N ILE A 105 -9.82 13.61 15.02
CA ILE A 105 -9.65 13.15 16.41
C ILE A 105 -9.47 14.33 17.34
N GLU A 106 -8.64 15.31 16.96
CA GLU A 106 -8.39 16.51 17.78
C GLU A 106 -9.64 17.38 17.94
N ARG A 107 -10.57 17.35 16.98
CA ARG A 107 -11.87 18.05 17.04
C ARG A 107 -12.98 17.24 17.74
N GLY A 108 -12.72 16.00 18.17
CA GLY A 108 -13.70 15.14 18.83
C GLY A 108 -14.78 14.56 17.91
N GLU A 109 -14.55 14.53 16.60
CA GLU A 109 -15.49 14.01 15.60
C GLU A 109 -15.41 12.47 15.45
N GLU A 110 -14.44 11.81 16.11
CA GLU A 110 -14.18 10.35 16.08
C GLU A 110 -13.61 9.77 17.39
#